data_AF-A0A1Y4HEP3-F1
#
_entry.id   AF-A0A1Y4HEP3-F1
#
_cell.length_a   1.000
_cell.length_b   1.000
_cell.length_c   1.000
_cell.angle_alpha   90.00
_cell.angle_beta   90.00
_cell.angle_gamma   90.00
#
_symmetry.space_group_name_H-M   'P 1'
#
loop_
_entity.id
_entity.type
_entity.pdbx_description
1 polymer ?
#
loop_
_entity_poly.entity_id
_entity_poly.type
_entity_poly.pdbx_seq_one_letter_code
_entity_poly.pdbx_strand_id
1 'polypeptide(L)' 'MAAAHFDGAHFATFPPELIRPCILAGAPPADVVLDPFMGSGTTALTALEEGRRFIGI' A
#
# COMPACT_ATOMS: atom_id res chain seq x y z
N MET A 1 12.20 7.78 -3.07
CA MET A 1 12.02 9.18 -2.61
C MET A 1 11.31 9.16 -1.26
N ALA A 2 11.44 10.18 -0.41
CA ALA A 2 10.80 10.18 0.92
C ALA A 2 9.27 10.22 0.78
N ALA A 3 8.55 9.51 1.65
CA ALA A 3 7.09 9.50 1.69
C ALA A 3 6.57 10.95 1.85
N ALA A 4 5.59 11.34 1.04
CA ALA A 4 4.97 12.66 1.13
C ALA A 4 4.33 12.84 2.51
N HIS A 5 4.65 13.95 3.17
CA HIS A 5 4.12 14.29 4.49
C HIS A 5 2.68 14.81 4.31
N PHE A 6 1.70 14.06 4.82
CA PHE A 6 0.31 14.53 4.89
C PHE A 6 0.09 15.16 6.26
N ASP A 7 -0.41 16.40 6.33
CA ASP A 7 -0.70 17.08 7.59
C ASP A 7 -1.78 16.32 8.39
N GLY A 8 -1.42 15.86 9.59
CA GLY A 8 -2.16 14.83 10.36
C GLY A 8 -1.50 13.43 10.35
N ALA A 9 -0.26 13.34 9.90
CA ALA A 9 0.48 12.12 9.57
C ALA A 9 0.31 10.96 10.56
N HIS A 10 -0.07 9.80 10.02
CA HIS A 10 0.29 8.52 10.62
C HIS A 10 1.81 8.48 10.77
N PHE A 11 2.30 8.49 12.02
CA PHE A 11 3.73 8.59 12.32
C PHE A 11 4.57 7.42 11.76
N ALA A 12 3.93 6.31 11.38
CA ALA A 12 4.57 5.09 10.89
C ALA A 12 4.24 4.82 9.41
N THR A 13 4.38 5.82 8.53
CA THR A 13 4.28 5.63 7.08
C THR A 13 5.50 4.88 6.53
N PHE A 14 5.32 4.17 5.42
CA PHE A 14 6.42 3.59 4.64
C PHE A 14 6.33 4.00 3.16
N PRO A 15 7.44 3.94 2.40
CA PRO A 15 7.45 4.26 0.98
C PRO A 15 6.87 3.11 0.13
N PRO A 16 6.22 3.39 -1.03
CA PRO A 16 5.62 2.36 -1.89
C PRO A 16 6.60 1.25 -2.33
N GLU A 17 7.87 1.59 -2.53
CA GLU A 17 8.91 0.65 -2.95
C GLU A 17 9.16 -0.46 -1.91
N LEU A 18 8.84 -0.23 -0.64
CA LEU A 18 8.94 -1.25 0.40
C LEU A 18 7.92 -2.38 0.20
N ILE A 19 6.67 -2.04 -0.13
CA ILE A 19 5.56 -3.00 -0.18
C ILE A 19 5.33 -3.59 -1.57
N ARG A 20 5.73 -2.88 -2.64
CA ARG A 20 5.61 -3.33 -4.04
C ARG A 20 6.11 -4.76 -4.28
N PRO A 21 7.30 -5.21 -3.80
CA PRO A 21 7.73 -6.60 -4.00
C PRO A 21 6.80 -7.60 -3.30
N CYS A 22 6.26 -7.28 -2.13
CA CYS A 22 5.30 -8.13 -1.43
C CYS A 22 3.99 -8.28 -2.23
N ILE A 23 3.49 -7.19 -2.81
CA ILE A 23 2.29 -7.21 -3.67
C ILE A 23 2.53 -8.05 -4.92
N LEU A 24 3.66 -7.84 -5.61
CA LEU A 24 3.98 -8.57 -6.84
C LEU A 24 4.19 -10.07 -6.60
N ALA A 25 4.76 -10.45 -5.46
CA ALA A 25 5.00 -11.84 -5.10
C ALA A 25 3.76 -12.54 -4.50
N GLY A 26 2.95 -11.80 -3.74
CA GLY A 26 1.86 -12.35 -2.94
C GLY A 26 0.47 -12.26 -3.57
N ALA A 27 0.27 -11.38 -4.56
CA ALA A 27 -1.03 -11.17 -5.21
C ALA A 27 -0.89 -11.26 -6.75
N PRO A 28 -1.47 -12.29 -7.38
CA PRO A 28 -1.60 -12.37 -8.83
C PRO A 28 -2.29 -11.13 -9.42
N PRO A 29 -2.12 -10.86 -10.72
CA PRO A 29 -2.83 -9.77 -11.39
C PRO A 29 -4.35 -9.81 -11.13
N ALA A 30 -4.95 -8.64 -10.88
CA ALA A 30 -6.38 -8.45 -10.55
C ALA A 30 -6.89 -9.07 -9.23
N ASP A 31 -6.02 -9.68 -8.42
CA ASP A 31 -6.41 -10.20 -7.10
C ASP A 31 -6.57 -9.08 -6.06
N VAL A 32 -6.95 -9.44 -4.82
CA VAL A 32 -7.18 -8.51 -3.71
C VAL A 32 -6.00 -8.50 -2.74
N VAL A 33 -5.51 -7.31 -2.40
CA VAL A 33 -4.59 -7.07 -1.28
C VAL A 33 -5.40 -6.62 -0.06
N LEU A 34 -5.26 -7.32 1.07
CA LEU A 34 -5.85 -6.94 2.36
C LEU A 34 -4.79 -6.31 3.24
N ASP A 35 -5.06 -5.10 3.75
CA ASP A 35 -4.26 -4.48 4.81
C ASP A 35 -5.16 -4.09 5.99
N PRO A 36 -5.20 -4.89 7.07
CA PRO A 36 -6.08 -4.64 8.20
C PRO A 36 -5.60 -3.51 9.13
N PHE A 37 -4.45 -2.90 8.82
CA PHE A 37 -3.85 -1.80 9.59
C PHE A 37 -3.40 -0.70 8.63
N MET A 38 -4.29 -0.25 7.74
CA MET A 38 -3.88 0.41 6.50
C MET A 38 -3.22 1.78 6.71
N GLY A 39 -3.42 2.41 7.87
CA GLY A 39 -2.77 3.66 8.27
C GLY A 39 -2.88 4.74 7.19
N SER A 40 -1.73 5.21 6.68
CA SER A 40 -1.68 6.23 5.61
C SER A 40 -2.16 5.74 4.24
N GLY A 41 -2.47 4.46 4.08
CA GLY A 41 -2.99 3.88 2.83
C GLY A 41 -1.93 3.57 1.78
N THR A 42 -0.63 3.53 2.13
CA THR A 42 0.45 3.25 1.16
C THR A 42 0.24 1.90 0.46
N THR A 43 -0.20 0.86 1.19
CA THR A 43 -0.51 -0.46 0.61
C THR A 43 -1.62 -0.36 -0.45
N ALA A 44 -2.67 0.41 -0.16
CA ALA A 44 -3.80 0.60 -1.07
C ALA A 44 -3.37 1.27 -2.37
N LEU A 45 -2.62 2.37 -2.27
CA LEU A 45 -2.09 3.09 -3.42
C LEU A 45 -1.23 2.18 -4.29
N THR A 46 -0.27 1.48 -3.67
CA THR A 46 0.65 0.61 -4.39
C THR A 46 -0.08 -0.56 -5.05
N ALA A 47 -1.09 -1.14 -4.38
CA ALA A 47 -1.89 -2.22 -4.96
C ALA A 47 -2.67 -1.76 -6.19
N LEU A 48 -3.29 -0.58 -6.15
CA LEU A 48 -4.02 -0.01 -7.28
C LEU A 48 -3.10 0.32 -8.46
N GLU A 49 -1.93 0.91 -8.21
CA GLU A 49 -0.92 1.17 -9.24
C GLU A 49 -0.46 -0.11 -9.95
N GLU A 50 -0.37 -1.20 -9.19
CA GLU A 50 -0.02 -2.53 -9.68
C GLU A 50 -1.22 -3.28 -10.30
N GLY A 51 -2.40 -2.67 -10.42
CA GLY A 51 -3.57 -3.31 -11.04
C GLY A 51 -4.21 -4.41 -10.18
N ARG A 52 -4.08 -4.31 -8.85
CA ARG A 52 -4.78 -5.15 -7.87
C ARG A 52 -5.93 -4.38 -7.23
N ARG A 53 -6.89 -5.10 -6.68
CA ARG A 53 -7.93 -4.55 -5.82
C ARG A 53 -7.42 -4.49 -4.38
N PHE A 54 -8.06 -3.70 -3.54
CA PHE A 54 -7.63 -3.50 -2.17
C PHE A 54 -8.80 -3.47 -1.19
N ILE A 55 -8.58 -4.00 0.02
CA ILE A 55 -9.45 -3.83 1.19
C ILE A 55 -8.56 -3.37 2.34
N GLY A 56 -8.95 -2.29 3.02
CA GLY A 56 -8.23 -1.81 4.21
C GLY A 56 -9.15 -1.27 5.29
N ILE A 57 -8.67 -1.35 6.52
CA ILE A 57 -9.33 -0.92 7.76
C ILE A 57 -8.39 0.00 8.54
#